data_AF-A0A1C6JRY7-F1
#
_entry.id   AF-A0A1C6JRY7-F1
#
_cell.length_a   1.000
_cell.length_b   1.000
_cell.length_c   1.000
_cell.angle_alpha   90.00
_cell.angle_beta   90.00
_cell.angle_gamma   90.00
#
_symmetry.space_group_name_H-M   'P 1'
#
loop_
_entity.id
_entity.type
_entity.pdbx_description
1 polymer ?
#
loop_
_entity_poly.entity_id
_entity_poly.type
_entity_poly.pdbx_seq_one_letter_code
_entity_poly.pdbx_strand_id
1 'polypeptide(L)'
;MNTIEKIKDYIEYFKNKNNIFYKYIKCTEKDSAIYMGGIDYTAKVNEFINFFYNSDLVDYDYATNIKMHCRDYNKLHELIYDADISLLKSILTYYIRQDRFCDGMIAMAIDNNVFENSLEGILIYLSWQKILESLGDKTIELKTVPKTNKTPIWFSAYKEEGNIYINCAKENVPSSKITARRKLTFKDFRNIYPLYLKRENGESVSKEVTKITVNQVYYFSLIKHLA
;
A
#
# COMPACT_ATOMS: atom_id res chain seq x y z
N MET A 1 -16.14 -6.20 4.74
CA MET A 1 -15.09 -5.40 4.08
C MET A 1 -13.74 -5.92 4.54
N ASN A 2 -12.93 -6.42 3.61
CA ASN A 2 -11.60 -6.99 3.89
C ASN A 2 -10.61 -5.85 4.25
N THR A 3 -9.59 -6.13 5.06
CA THR A 3 -8.48 -5.22 5.40
C THR A 3 -7.95 -4.42 4.21
N ILE A 4 -7.77 -5.05 3.03
CA ILE A 4 -7.29 -4.36 1.81
C ILE A 4 -8.25 -3.25 1.37
N GLU A 5 -9.56 -3.49 1.41
CA GLU A 5 -10.57 -2.49 1.04
C GLU A 5 -10.53 -1.32 2.01
N LYS A 6 -10.40 -1.59 3.32
CA LYS A 6 -10.35 -0.52 4.34
C LYS A 6 -9.10 0.33 4.16
N ILE A 7 -7.97 -0.29 3.86
CA ILE A 7 -6.72 0.41 3.58
C ILE A 7 -6.89 1.34 2.37
N LYS A 8 -7.54 0.89 1.28
CA LYS A 8 -7.81 1.73 0.10
C LYS A 8 -8.65 2.97 0.46
N ASP A 9 -9.71 2.79 1.23
CA ASP A 9 -10.58 3.89 1.67
C ASP A 9 -9.81 4.92 2.51
N TYR A 10 -8.95 4.46 3.43
CA TYR A 10 -8.13 5.37 4.24
C TYR A 10 -7.04 6.07 3.43
N ILE A 11 -6.43 5.40 2.44
CA ILE A 11 -5.50 6.05 1.51
C ILE A 11 -6.20 7.20 0.79
N GLU A 12 -7.38 6.95 0.20
CA GLU A 12 -8.14 7.99 -0.49
C GLU A 12 -8.50 9.16 0.45
N TYR A 13 -8.91 8.84 1.68
CA TYR A 13 -9.22 9.83 2.70
C TYR A 13 -8.02 10.72 3.06
N PHE A 14 -6.84 10.15 3.34
CA PHE A 14 -5.64 10.94 3.69
C PHE A 14 -4.99 11.64 2.50
N LYS A 15 -5.22 11.13 1.29
CA LYS A 15 -4.75 11.73 0.04
C LYS A 15 -5.50 13.01 -0.33
N ASN A 16 -6.78 13.09 -0.01
CA ASN A 16 -7.59 14.26 -0.32
C ASN A 16 -7.26 15.44 0.60
N LYS A 17 -6.45 16.38 0.11
CA LYS A 17 -5.99 17.57 0.86
C LYS A 17 -7.10 18.59 1.15
N ASN A 18 -8.31 18.41 0.60
CA ASN A 18 -9.47 19.22 0.96
C ASN A 18 -10.15 18.75 2.26
N ASN A 19 -9.77 17.58 2.77
CA ASN A 19 -10.30 17.09 4.03
C ASN A 19 -9.72 17.88 5.21
N ILE A 20 -10.60 18.23 6.15
CA ILE A 20 -10.17 18.69 7.47
C ILE A 20 -10.00 17.45 8.33
N PHE A 21 -8.78 17.15 8.75
CA PHE A 21 -8.49 15.95 9.53
C PHE A 21 -8.55 16.20 11.04
N TYR A 22 -8.19 17.40 11.46
CA TYR A 22 -8.13 17.78 12.86
C TYR A 22 -8.26 19.30 13.02
N LYS A 23 -8.49 19.75 14.27
CA LYS A 23 -8.50 21.16 14.65
C LYS A 23 -7.70 21.38 15.92
N TYR A 24 -6.93 22.46 15.97
CA TYR A 24 -6.29 22.90 17.21
C TYR A 24 -7.32 23.55 18.13
N ILE A 25 -7.44 23.01 19.33
CA ILE A 25 -8.20 23.62 20.43
C ILE A 25 -7.23 24.54 21.18
N LYS A 26 -7.59 25.81 21.31
CA LYS A 26 -6.79 26.78 22.07
C LYS A 26 -6.96 26.55 23.56
N CYS A 27 -5.92 26.87 24.32
CA CYS A 27 -6.02 27.03 25.76
C CYS A 27 -7.08 28.11 26.07
N THR A 28 -7.98 27.82 27.01
CA THR A 28 -8.99 28.79 27.46
C THR A 28 -8.94 28.93 28.98
N GLU A 29 -9.28 30.10 29.48
CA GLU A 29 -9.43 30.34 30.92
C GLU A 29 -10.90 30.61 31.21
N LYS A 30 -11.46 29.90 32.19
CA LYS A 30 -12.82 30.11 32.66
C LYS A 30 -12.88 29.86 34.16
N ASP A 31 -13.50 30.77 34.90
CA ASP A 31 -13.69 30.67 36.35
C ASP A 31 -12.37 30.45 37.13
N SER A 32 -11.29 31.14 36.71
CA SER A 32 -9.92 30.98 37.25
C SER A 32 -9.28 29.59 37.03
N ALA A 33 -9.88 28.75 36.19
CA ALA A 33 -9.32 27.47 35.75
C ALA A 33 -8.79 27.57 34.32
N ILE A 34 -7.59 27.02 34.10
CA ILE A 34 -6.97 26.90 32.79
C ILE A 34 -7.36 25.55 32.17
N TYR A 35 -8.04 25.60 31.03
CA TYR A 35 -8.33 24.45 30.20
C TYR A 35 -7.25 24.38 29.13
N MET A 36 -6.36 23.39 29.26
CA MET A 36 -5.30 23.15 28.30
C MET A 36 -5.89 22.93 26.90
N GLY A 37 -5.25 23.56 25.91
CA GLY A 37 -5.55 23.29 24.51
C GLY A 37 -5.14 21.87 24.11
N GLY A 38 -5.43 21.51 22.87
CA GLY A 38 -5.13 20.18 22.35
C GLY A 38 -5.50 20.06 20.89
N ILE A 39 -5.69 18.83 20.42
CA ILE A 39 -6.06 18.54 19.04
C ILE A 39 -7.33 17.70 19.03
N ASP A 40 -8.33 18.18 18.30
CA ASP A 40 -9.57 17.47 18.05
C ASP A 40 -9.49 16.79 16.68
N TYR A 41 -9.36 15.46 16.68
CA TYR A 41 -9.35 14.67 15.47
C TYR A 41 -10.78 14.38 15.00
N THR A 42 -11.00 14.44 13.69
CA THR A 42 -12.32 14.10 13.14
C THR A 42 -12.71 12.64 13.42
N ALA A 43 -14.02 12.36 13.37
CA ALA A 43 -14.56 11.02 13.56
C ALA A 43 -13.89 9.97 12.63
N LYS A 44 -13.55 10.34 11.39
CA LYS A 44 -12.91 9.42 10.43
C LYS A 44 -11.45 9.11 10.78
N VAL A 45 -10.71 10.08 11.32
CA VAL A 45 -9.36 9.83 11.88
C VAL A 45 -9.46 8.90 13.09
N ASN A 46 -10.41 9.11 13.99
CA ASN A 46 -10.64 8.20 15.13
C ASN A 46 -11.07 6.79 14.67
N GLU A 47 -11.89 6.69 13.63
CA GLU A 47 -12.25 5.41 13.00
C GLU A 47 -11.01 4.69 12.44
N PHE A 48 -10.10 5.42 11.77
CA PHE A 48 -8.83 4.88 11.30
C PHE A 48 -7.96 4.36 12.45
N ILE A 49 -7.82 5.12 13.54
CA ILE A 49 -7.05 4.69 14.72
C ILE A 49 -7.64 3.40 15.32
N ASN A 50 -8.98 3.33 15.43
CA ASN A 50 -9.65 2.13 15.89
C ASN A 50 -9.42 0.94 14.94
N PHE A 51 -9.50 1.17 13.62
CA PHE A 51 -9.18 0.14 12.64
C PHE A 51 -7.73 -0.35 12.80
N PHE A 52 -6.77 0.56 12.95
CA PHE A 52 -5.37 0.24 13.16
C PHE A 52 -5.19 -0.72 14.33
N TYR A 53 -5.73 -0.40 15.52
CA TYR A 53 -5.62 -1.25 16.70
C TYR A 53 -6.34 -2.60 16.59
N ASN A 54 -7.36 -2.70 15.73
CA ASN A 54 -8.13 -3.93 15.51
C ASN A 54 -7.68 -4.71 14.25
N SER A 55 -6.48 -4.43 13.75
CA SER A 55 -5.90 -5.04 12.56
C SER A 55 -4.48 -5.53 12.80
N ASP A 56 -3.94 -6.30 11.86
CA ASP A 56 -2.55 -6.77 11.90
C ASP A 56 -1.52 -5.68 11.52
N LEU A 57 -1.90 -4.39 11.60
CA LEU A 57 -1.02 -3.26 11.29
C LEU A 57 -0.15 -2.85 12.49
N VAL A 58 -0.52 -3.23 13.71
CA VAL A 58 0.22 -2.88 14.92
C VAL A 58 1.53 -3.67 14.98
N ASP A 59 2.63 -2.96 15.17
CA ASP A 59 3.93 -3.55 15.50
C ASP A 59 4.26 -3.30 16.98
N TYR A 60 4.23 -4.34 17.80
CA TYR A 60 4.52 -4.21 19.23
C TYR A 60 6.00 -3.95 19.52
N ASP A 61 6.90 -4.27 18.59
CA ASP A 61 8.35 -4.09 18.69
C ASP A 61 8.87 -2.88 17.90
N TYR A 62 7.96 -1.96 17.50
CA TYR A 62 8.24 -0.80 16.66
C TYR A 62 9.46 0.02 17.09
N ALA A 63 9.65 0.20 18.41
CA ALA A 63 10.76 0.98 18.94
C ALA A 63 12.13 0.36 18.61
N THR A 64 12.22 -0.97 18.66
CA THR A 64 13.45 -1.70 18.34
C THR A 64 13.70 -1.66 16.83
N ASN A 65 12.66 -1.92 16.03
CA ASN A 65 12.73 -1.90 14.57
C ASN A 65 13.17 -0.51 14.07
N ILE A 66 12.56 0.57 14.57
CA ILE A 66 12.93 1.93 14.16
C ILE A 66 14.38 2.28 14.53
N LYS A 67 14.85 1.90 15.73
CA LYS A 67 16.23 2.18 16.18
C LYS A 67 17.30 1.57 15.27
N MET A 68 16.99 0.48 14.58
CA MET A 68 17.92 -0.12 13.61
C MET A 68 18.10 0.74 12.35
N HIS A 69 17.11 1.56 12.00
CA HIS A 69 17.08 2.34 10.76
C HIS A 69 17.25 3.85 10.99
N CYS A 70 16.93 4.35 12.18
CA CYS A 70 16.86 5.78 12.44
C CYS A 70 17.36 6.14 13.84
N ARG A 71 18.28 7.11 13.89
CA ARG A 71 18.72 7.75 15.15
C ARG A 71 17.99 9.06 15.42
N ASP A 72 17.50 9.73 14.38
CA ASP A 72 16.80 11.02 14.45
C ASP A 72 15.33 10.85 14.08
N TYR A 73 14.48 10.72 15.09
CA TYR A 73 13.05 10.47 14.92
C TYR A 73 12.32 11.61 14.19
N ASN A 74 12.89 12.81 14.08
CA ASN A 74 12.29 13.91 13.30
C ASN A 74 12.24 13.58 11.80
N LYS A 75 13.15 12.71 11.33
CA LYS A 75 13.25 12.27 9.93
C LYS A 75 12.61 10.92 9.67
N LEU A 76 11.89 10.37 10.65
CA LEU A 76 11.30 9.04 10.54
C LEU A 76 10.38 8.89 9.31
N HIS A 77 9.62 9.94 9.00
CA HIS A 77 8.73 9.99 7.83
C HIS A 77 9.46 9.84 6.49
N GLU A 78 10.74 10.23 6.40
CA GLU A 78 11.54 10.13 5.17
C GLU A 78 11.84 8.66 4.83
N LEU A 79 11.86 7.76 5.81
CA LEU A 79 12.20 6.35 5.62
C LEU A 79 11.11 5.54 4.91
N ILE A 80 9.89 6.06 4.81
CA ILE A 80 8.74 5.35 4.24
C ILE A 80 8.99 4.90 2.80
N TYR A 81 9.72 5.70 2.02
CA TYR A 81 9.94 5.46 0.60
C TYR A 81 10.79 4.20 0.33
N ASP A 82 11.71 3.88 1.23
CA ASP A 82 12.60 2.72 1.13
C ASP A 82 12.20 1.57 2.07
N ALA A 83 11.28 1.83 3.00
CA ALA A 83 10.85 0.88 4.01
C ALA A 83 10.29 -0.42 3.41
N ASP A 84 10.56 -1.53 4.12
CA ASP A 84 9.85 -2.78 3.96
C ASP A 84 8.55 -2.78 4.78
N ILE A 85 7.77 -3.86 4.66
CA ILE A 85 6.49 -3.96 5.36
C ILE A 85 6.63 -3.83 6.89
N SER A 86 7.72 -4.36 7.46
CA SER A 86 7.96 -4.32 8.90
C SER A 86 8.18 -2.88 9.35
N LEU A 87 9.10 -2.17 8.69
CA LEU A 87 9.39 -0.77 9.02
C LEU A 87 8.19 0.15 8.77
N LEU A 88 7.39 -0.09 7.72
CA LEU A 88 6.14 0.66 7.49
C LEU A 88 5.15 0.52 8.67
N LYS A 89 4.97 -0.70 9.18
CA LYS A 89 4.13 -0.93 10.37
C LYS A 89 4.72 -0.29 11.62
N SER A 90 6.05 -0.34 11.80
CA SER A 90 6.71 0.33 12.91
C SER A 90 6.52 1.85 12.88
N ILE A 91 6.65 2.47 11.70
CA ILE A 91 6.44 3.91 11.51
C ILE A 91 5.00 4.30 11.84
N LEU A 92 4.00 3.58 11.29
CA LEU A 92 2.59 3.82 11.64
C LEU A 92 2.34 3.70 13.14
N THR A 93 2.88 2.64 13.75
CA THR A 93 2.70 2.37 15.17
C THR A 93 3.34 3.44 16.04
N TYR A 94 4.51 3.96 15.63
CA TYR A 94 5.17 5.07 16.32
C TYR A 94 4.25 6.28 16.38
N TYR A 95 3.80 6.81 15.24
CA TYR A 95 2.98 8.03 15.24
C TYR A 95 1.66 7.87 15.99
N ILE A 96 0.97 6.74 15.84
CA ILE A 96 -0.32 6.50 16.50
C ILE A 96 -0.17 6.29 18.02
N ARG A 97 0.87 5.59 18.47
CA ARG A 97 1.06 5.33 19.92
C ARG A 97 1.70 6.51 20.64
N GLN A 98 2.58 7.26 19.98
CA GLN A 98 3.27 8.39 20.59
C GLN A 98 2.35 9.58 20.85
N ASP A 99 1.22 9.68 20.14
CA ASP A 99 0.20 10.70 20.39
C ASP A 99 -0.36 10.66 21.81
N ARG A 100 -0.29 9.50 22.49
CA ARG A 100 -0.68 9.36 23.90
C ARG A 100 0.27 10.04 24.88
N PHE A 101 1.48 10.38 24.44
CA PHE A 101 2.53 10.98 25.26
C PHE A 101 2.88 12.40 24.84
N CYS A 102 2.67 12.74 23.57
CA CYS A 102 2.88 14.06 23.01
C CYS A 102 1.72 14.36 22.06
N ASP A 103 0.87 15.30 22.43
CA ASP A 103 -0.25 15.71 21.59
C ASP A 103 0.26 16.18 20.22
N GLY A 104 -0.34 15.67 19.15
CA GLY A 104 -0.08 16.11 17.78
C GLY A 104 0.89 15.27 16.99
N MET A 105 1.29 14.10 17.49
CA MET A 105 2.00 13.11 16.69
C MET A 105 1.15 12.64 15.51
N ILE A 106 -0.15 12.41 15.70
CA ILE A 106 -1.06 12.02 14.61
C ILE A 106 -1.27 13.18 13.64
N ALA A 107 -1.41 14.43 14.13
CA ALA A 107 -1.47 15.61 13.29
C ALA A 107 -0.20 15.77 12.43
N MET A 108 0.98 15.65 13.04
CA MET A 108 2.27 15.66 12.33
C MET A 108 2.36 14.54 11.29
N ALA A 109 1.87 13.34 11.60
CA ALA A 109 1.84 12.22 10.66
C ALA A 109 0.97 12.53 9.44
N ILE A 110 -0.19 13.18 9.64
CA ILE A 110 -1.07 13.63 8.56
C ILE A 110 -0.36 14.67 7.70
N ASP A 111 0.22 15.70 8.31
CA ASP A 111 0.87 16.80 7.60
C ASP A 111 2.07 16.32 6.77
N ASN A 112 2.79 15.30 7.25
CA ASN A 112 3.92 14.68 6.55
C ASN A 112 3.51 13.50 5.63
N ASN A 113 2.21 13.29 5.39
CA ASN A 113 1.66 12.21 4.56
C ASN A 113 2.08 10.79 4.99
N VAL A 114 2.42 10.61 6.27
CA VAL A 114 2.89 9.33 6.81
C VAL A 114 1.83 8.24 6.63
N PHE A 115 0.57 8.54 6.95
CA PHE A 115 -0.51 7.56 6.83
C PHE A 115 -0.77 7.17 5.38
N GLU A 116 -0.90 8.15 4.48
CA GLU A 116 -1.06 7.90 3.03
C GLU A 116 0.06 7.00 2.51
N ASN A 117 1.32 7.43 2.66
CA ASN A 117 2.45 6.73 2.06
C ASN A 117 2.71 5.36 2.69
N SER A 118 2.52 5.23 4.01
CA SER A 118 2.72 3.93 4.67
C SER A 118 1.65 2.93 4.29
N LEU A 119 0.38 3.37 4.23
CA LEU A 119 -0.74 2.53 3.82
C LEU A 119 -0.62 2.12 2.34
N GLU A 120 -0.15 3.00 1.45
CA GLU A 120 0.15 2.64 0.06
C GLU A 120 1.20 1.52 -0.02
N GLY A 121 2.31 1.64 0.72
CA GLY A 121 3.34 0.60 0.78
C GLY A 121 2.81 -0.74 1.33
N ILE A 122 1.98 -0.70 2.38
CA ILE A 122 1.33 -1.87 2.95
C ILE A 122 0.35 -2.50 1.94
N LEU A 123 -0.47 -1.70 1.27
CA LEU A 123 -1.42 -2.16 0.26
C LEU A 123 -0.73 -2.93 -0.87
N ILE A 124 0.40 -2.41 -1.34
CA ILE A 124 1.22 -3.05 -2.37
C ILE A 124 1.70 -4.42 -1.88
N TYR A 125 2.26 -4.49 -0.67
CA TYR A 125 2.71 -5.77 -0.11
C TYR A 125 1.56 -6.78 0.03
N LEU A 126 0.44 -6.37 0.61
CA LEU A 126 -0.72 -7.25 0.79
C LEU A 126 -1.31 -7.73 -0.53
N SER A 127 -1.32 -6.86 -1.56
CA SER A 127 -1.75 -7.22 -2.90
C SER A 127 -0.86 -8.29 -3.53
N TRP A 128 0.46 -8.20 -3.32
CA TRP A 128 1.39 -9.24 -3.78
C TRP A 128 1.17 -10.57 -3.06
N GLN A 129 1.01 -10.54 -1.73
CA GLN A 129 0.75 -11.76 -0.94
C GLN A 129 -0.56 -12.43 -1.39
N LYS A 130 -1.63 -11.65 -1.59
CA LYS A 130 -2.90 -12.17 -2.08
C LYS A 130 -2.79 -12.85 -3.45
N ILE A 131 -1.95 -12.33 -4.35
CA ILE A 131 -1.67 -13.00 -5.64
C ILE A 131 -0.98 -14.34 -5.39
N LEU A 132 0.07 -14.38 -4.56
CA LEU A 132 0.80 -15.62 -4.23
C LEU A 132 -0.09 -16.67 -3.56
N GLU A 133 -0.97 -16.23 -2.66
CA GLU A 133 -1.96 -17.09 -2.00
C GLU A 133 -2.97 -17.64 -3.02
N SER A 134 -3.47 -16.80 -3.91
CA SER A 134 -4.43 -17.20 -4.96
C SER A 134 -3.85 -18.19 -5.95
N LEU A 135 -2.54 -18.09 -6.25
CA LEU A 135 -1.84 -19.09 -7.06
C LEU A 135 -1.72 -20.43 -6.35
N GLY A 136 -1.60 -20.43 -5.01
CA GLY A 136 -1.37 -21.65 -4.22
C GLY A 136 -0.18 -22.43 -4.77
N ASP A 137 -0.25 -23.76 -4.75
CA ASP A 137 0.77 -24.64 -5.36
C ASP A 137 0.37 -25.09 -6.78
N LYS A 138 -0.51 -24.32 -7.43
CA LYS A 138 -1.09 -24.66 -8.73
C LYS A 138 -0.51 -23.77 -9.82
N THR A 139 -0.55 -24.29 -11.04
CA THR A 139 -0.47 -23.47 -12.25
C THR A 139 -1.88 -23.10 -12.67
N ILE A 140 -2.12 -21.81 -12.89
CA ILE A 140 -3.42 -21.30 -13.39
C ILE A 140 -3.21 -20.59 -14.73
N GLU A 141 -4.26 -20.51 -15.53
CA GLU A 141 -4.25 -19.73 -16.77
C GLU A 141 -5.09 -18.47 -16.65
N LEU A 142 -4.53 -17.35 -17.11
CA LEU A 142 -5.16 -16.03 -17.05
C LEU A 142 -5.12 -15.36 -18.42
N LYS A 143 -6.08 -14.47 -18.66
CA LYS A 143 -6.10 -13.61 -19.84
C LYS A 143 -5.37 -12.31 -19.56
N THR A 144 -4.64 -11.79 -20.56
CA THR A 144 -4.17 -10.40 -20.52
C THR A 144 -5.35 -9.43 -20.53
N VAL A 145 -5.12 -8.20 -20.07
CA VAL A 145 -6.18 -7.19 -19.88
C VAL A 145 -5.92 -5.94 -20.72
N PRO A 146 -5.91 -6.01 -22.07
CA PRO A 146 -5.67 -4.84 -22.91
C PRO A 146 -6.75 -3.77 -22.71
N LYS A 147 -6.36 -2.49 -22.75
CA LYS A 147 -7.30 -1.35 -22.75
C LYS A 147 -7.71 -0.90 -24.16
N THR A 148 -7.16 -1.56 -25.18
CA THR A 148 -7.47 -1.36 -26.59
C THR A 148 -8.35 -2.51 -27.10
N ASN A 149 -8.89 -2.41 -28.31
CA ASN A 149 -9.68 -3.47 -28.98
C ASN A 149 -8.87 -4.73 -29.39
N LYS A 150 -7.73 -4.98 -28.74
CA LYS A 150 -6.92 -6.18 -28.98
C LYS A 150 -7.56 -7.35 -28.25
N THR A 151 -7.57 -8.51 -28.89
CA THR A 151 -8.00 -9.75 -28.27
C THR A 151 -7.09 -10.09 -27.08
N PRO A 152 -7.64 -10.32 -25.88
CA PRO A 152 -6.90 -10.89 -24.76
C PRO A 152 -6.23 -12.22 -25.15
N ILE A 153 -5.00 -12.42 -24.70
CA ILE A 153 -4.25 -13.66 -24.90
C ILE A 153 -4.06 -14.38 -23.57
N TRP A 154 -4.04 -15.71 -23.61
CA TRP A 154 -3.86 -16.54 -22.43
C TRP A 154 -2.39 -16.78 -22.10
N PHE A 155 -2.09 -16.92 -20.82
CA PHE A 155 -0.78 -17.34 -20.32
C PHE A 155 -0.97 -18.17 -19.04
N SER A 156 0.01 -19.00 -18.72
CA SER A 156 0.04 -19.72 -17.44
C SER A 156 0.90 -18.98 -16.42
N ALA A 157 0.47 -19.01 -15.16
CA ALA A 157 1.16 -18.43 -14.02
C ALA A 157 1.25 -19.44 -12.87
N TYR A 158 2.39 -19.49 -12.21
CA TYR A 158 2.61 -20.28 -10.99
C TYR A 158 3.62 -19.59 -10.08
N LYS A 159 3.62 -19.92 -8.79
CA LYS A 159 4.60 -19.41 -7.83
C LYS A 159 5.73 -20.42 -7.61
N GLU A 160 6.93 -19.91 -7.38
CA GLU A 160 8.10 -20.70 -6.98
C GLU A 160 9.04 -19.76 -6.21
N GLU A 161 9.47 -20.17 -5.01
CA GLU A 161 10.40 -19.40 -4.15
C GLU A 161 9.99 -17.91 -3.96
N GLY A 162 8.72 -17.65 -3.66
CA GLY A 162 8.18 -16.30 -3.45
C GLY A 162 8.11 -15.40 -4.70
N ASN A 163 8.46 -15.93 -5.87
CA ASN A 163 8.34 -15.24 -7.15
C ASN A 163 7.23 -15.87 -8.00
N ILE A 164 6.76 -15.12 -9.00
CA ILE A 164 5.76 -15.62 -9.96
C ILE A 164 6.44 -15.86 -11.30
N TYR A 165 6.12 -16.98 -11.92
CA TYR A 165 6.65 -17.36 -13.21
C TYR A 165 5.55 -17.49 -14.24
N ILE A 166 5.84 -17.03 -15.45
CA ILE A 166 4.90 -16.97 -16.56
C ILE A 166 5.39 -17.83 -17.72
N ASN A 167 4.48 -18.62 -18.29
CA ASN A 167 4.67 -19.44 -19.48
C ASN A 167 3.46 -19.34 -20.43
N CYS A 168 3.53 -20.02 -21.57
CA CYS A 168 2.37 -20.20 -22.45
C CYS A 168 1.23 -20.93 -21.74
N ALA A 169 0.00 -20.61 -22.15
CA ALA A 169 -1.16 -21.43 -21.80
C ALA A 169 -1.09 -22.76 -22.56
N LYS A 170 -1.46 -23.84 -21.89
CA LYS A 170 -1.60 -25.20 -22.41
C LYS A 170 -3.04 -25.52 -22.77
N GLU A 171 -4.01 -25.02 -22.00
CA GLU A 171 -5.42 -25.39 -22.14
C GLU A 171 -6.21 -24.37 -22.96
N ASN A 172 -5.87 -23.08 -22.86
CA ASN A 172 -6.65 -22.02 -23.47
C ASN A 172 -5.97 -21.34 -24.68
N VAL A 173 -6.80 -20.89 -25.64
CA VAL A 173 -6.38 -20.21 -26.87
C VAL A 173 -7.10 -18.86 -27.08
N PRO A 174 -6.47 -17.86 -27.74
CA PRO A 174 -5.08 -17.88 -28.21
C PRO A 174 -4.09 -17.75 -27.05
N SER A 175 -3.06 -18.61 -27.02
CA SER A 175 -1.98 -18.54 -26.04
C SER A 175 -0.94 -17.48 -26.44
N SER A 176 -0.30 -16.89 -25.43
CA SER A 176 0.93 -16.14 -25.59
C SER A 176 2.00 -16.98 -26.31
N LYS A 177 2.90 -16.31 -27.02
CA LYS A 177 4.00 -16.91 -27.80
C LYS A 177 5.33 -16.82 -27.04
N ILE A 178 5.30 -16.98 -25.73
CA ILE A 178 6.49 -16.87 -24.88
C ILE A 178 7.40 -18.08 -25.17
N THR A 179 8.65 -17.83 -25.53
CA THR A 179 9.63 -18.90 -25.79
C THR A 179 10.46 -19.26 -24.57
N ALA A 180 10.56 -18.36 -23.59
CA ALA A 180 11.30 -18.57 -22.35
C ALA A 180 10.51 -18.06 -21.15
N ARG A 181 10.54 -18.84 -20.06
CA ARG A 181 9.87 -18.53 -18.79
C ARG A 181 10.20 -17.10 -18.32
N ARG A 182 9.19 -16.31 -17.98
CA ARG A 182 9.39 -14.96 -17.43
C ARG A 182 9.26 -14.98 -15.92
N LYS A 183 10.22 -14.41 -15.20
CA LYS A 183 10.18 -14.21 -13.74
C LYS A 183 9.60 -12.84 -13.43
N LEU A 184 8.64 -12.80 -12.51
CA LEU A 184 8.08 -11.59 -11.92
C LEU A 184 8.49 -11.54 -10.45
N THR A 185 9.05 -10.40 -10.05
CA THR A 185 9.54 -10.15 -8.70
C THR A 185 8.66 -9.15 -7.95
N PHE A 186 8.71 -9.17 -6.63
CA PHE A 186 8.07 -8.14 -5.79
C PHE A 186 8.68 -6.75 -5.99
N LYS A 187 10.00 -6.69 -6.25
CA LYS A 187 10.70 -5.41 -6.51
C LYS A 187 10.07 -4.65 -7.68
N ASP A 188 9.83 -5.34 -8.78
CA ASP A 188 9.17 -4.72 -9.94
C ASP A 188 7.69 -4.47 -9.65
N PHE A 189 7.01 -5.41 -8.97
CA PHE A 189 5.61 -5.25 -8.57
C PHE A 189 5.37 -3.95 -7.79
N ARG A 190 6.25 -3.63 -6.84
CA ARG A 190 6.18 -2.41 -6.02
C ARG A 190 6.08 -1.15 -6.87
N ASN A 191 6.83 -1.09 -7.96
CA ASN A 191 6.85 0.07 -8.85
C ASN A 191 5.73 0.03 -9.89
N ILE A 192 5.22 -1.16 -10.23
CA ILE A 192 4.16 -1.33 -11.24
C ILE A 192 2.77 -1.12 -10.66
N TYR A 193 2.53 -1.48 -9.40
CA TYR A 193 1.21 -1.41 -8.79
C TYR A 193 0.61 0.01 -8.80
N PRO A 194 1.34 1.08 -8.44
CA PRO A 194 0.81 2.44 -8.57
C PRO A 194 0.47 2.81 -10.02
N LEU A 195 1.27 2.35 -11.00
CA LEU A 195 1.02 2.57 -12.42
C LEU A 195 -0.21 1.81 -12.93
N TYR A 196 -0.49 0.64 -12.36
CA TYR A 196 -1.73 -0.08 -12.62
C TYR A 196 -2.95 0.72 -12.16
N LEU A 197 -2.91 1.33 -10.98
CA LEU A 197 -4.04 2.15 -10.49
C LEU A 197 -4.29 3.37 -11.41
N LYS A 198 -3.23 4.09 -11.78
CA LYS A 198 -3.30 5.19 -12.77
C LYS A 198 -3.92 4.73 -14.10
N ARG A 199 -3.51 3.55 -14.58
CA ARG A 199 -4.05 2.93 -15.80
C ARG A 199 -5.53 2.58 -15.69
N GLU A 200 -5.99 2.11 -14.54
CA GLU A 200 -7.42 1.85 -14.31
C GLU A 200 -8.23 3.15 -14.31
N ASN A 201 -7.63 4.27 -13.91
CA ASN A 201 -8.21 5.62 -13.98
C ASN A 201 -8.11 6.28 -15.38
N GLY A 202 -7.64 5.55 -16.40
CA GLY A 202 -7.59 6.02 -17.78
C GLY A 202 -6.28 6.71 -18.19
N GLU A 203 -5.28 6.77 -17.30
CA GLU A 203 -3.98 7.36 -17.63
C GLU A 203 -3.13 6.43 -18.52
N SER A 204 -2.32 7.04 -19.41
CA SER A 204 -1.40 6.31 -20.28
C SER A 204 -0.05 6.08 -19.59
N VAL A 205 0.16 4.89 -19.05
CA VAL A 205 1.36 4.55 -18.25
C VAL A 205 2.40 3.71 -18.98
N SER A 206 2.11 3.21 -20.19
CA SER A 206 2.92 2.16 -20.84
C SER A 206 4.41 2.53 -21.00
N LYS A 207 4.72 3.81 -21.26
CA LYS A 207 6.11 4.29 -21.39
C LYS A 207 6.86 4.23 -20.06
N GLU A 208 6.19 4.56 -18.96
CA GLU A 208 6.78 4.54 -17.61
C GLU A 208 7.03 3.11 -17.17
N VAL A 209 6.05 2.23 -17.37
CA VAL A 209 6.16 0.82 -16.97
C VAL A 209 7.26 0.11 -17.76
N THR A 210 7.43 0.43 -19.05
CA THR A 210 8.48 -0.18 -19.89
C THR A 210 9.89 0.14 -19.39
N LYS A 211 10.09 1.26 -18.68
CA LYS A 211 11.37 1.56 -18.02
C LYS A 211 11.66 0.64 -16.83
N ILE A 212 10.62 0.04 -16.24
CA ILE A 212 10.72 -0.89 -15.11
C ILE A 212 10.84 -2.32 -15.64
N THR A 213 9.94 -2.74 -16.53
CA THR A 213 9.90 -4.11 -17.04
C THR A 213 9.23 -4.21 -18.40
N VAL A 214 9.66 -5.20 -19.18
CA VAL A 214 8.99 -5.63 -20.41
C VAL A 214 7.79 -6.55 -20.13
N ASN A 215 7.62 -7.03 -18.89
CA ASN A 215 6.60 -8.00 -18.48
C ASN A 215 5.29 -7.35 -18.00
N GLN A 216 5.06 -6.07 -18.29
CA GLN A 216 3.95 -5.26 -17.76
C GLN A 216 2.56 -5.90 -17.92
N VAL A 217 2.32 -6.58 -19.05
CA VAL A 217 1.02 -7.18 -19.36
C VAL A 217 0.63 -8.29 -18.39
N TYR A 218 1.62 -9.02 -17.86
CA TYR A 218 1.38 -10.11 -16.91
C TYR A 218 1.12 -9.55 -15.51
N TYR A 219 1.87 -8.53 -15.10
CA TYR A 219 1.59 -7.82 -13.85
C TYR A 219 0.18 -7.25 -13.82
N PHE A 220 -0.23 -6.54 -14.87
CA PHE A 220 -1.58 -5.97 -14.92
C PHE A 220 -2.68 -7.03 -14.89
N SER A 221 -2.47 -8.17 -15.55
CA SER A 221 -3.41 -9.29 -15.52
C SER A 221 -3.51 -9.90 -14.11
N LEU A 222 -2.38 -10.19 -13.46
CA LEU A 222 -2.35 -10.72 -12.10
C LEU A 222 -3.03 -9.79 -11.11
N ILE A 223 -2.73 -8.48 -11.17
CA ILE A 223 -3.38 -7.49 -10.30
C ILE A 223 -4.88 -7.46 -10.56
N LYS A 224 -5.32 -7.42 -11.83
CA LYS A 224 -6.75 -7.33 -12.18
C LYS A 224 -7.56 -8.53 -11.71
N HIS A 225 -6.97 -9.72 -11.76
CA HIS A 225 -7.69 -10.97 -11.51
C HIS A 225 -7.54 -11.49 -10.08
N LEU A 226 -6.45 -11.17 -9.38
CA LEU A 226 -6.09 -11.84 -8.13
C LEU A 226 -5.79 -10.90 -6.95
N ALA A 227 -5.57 -9.59 -7.16
CA ALA A 227 -5.30 -8.63 -6.08
C ALA A 227 -6.57 -7.86 -5.68
#